data_AF-A0A3S0G0Z1-F1
#
_entry.id   AF-A0A3S0G0Z1-F1
#
_cell.length_a   1.000
_cell.length_b   1.000
_cell.length_c   1.000
_cell.angle_alpha   90.00
_cell.angle_beta   90.00
_cell.angle_gamma   90.00
#
_symmetry.space_group_name_H-M   'P 1'
#
loop_
_entity.id
_entity.type
_entity.pdbx_description
1 polymer ?
#
loop_
_entity_poly.entity_id
_entity_poly.type
_entity_poly.pdbx_seq_one_letter_code
_entity_poly.pdbx_strand_id
1 'polypeptide(L)' 'MTEYDTQHRNAAVLRVLRAAAGPMTPTAIAAQISEPWCCYGGQPSGATSAPISAVLKRVGAVKGPKFGTWLPPAA' A
#
# COMPACT_ATOMS: atom_id res chain seq x y z
N MET A 1 6.02 5.84 -16.75
CA MET A 1 6.58 5.41 -15.45
C MET A 1 7.56 4.30 -15.73
N THR A 2 8.83 4.53 -15.42
CA THR A 2 9.88 3.55 -15.71
C THR A 2 9.69 2.32 -14.82
N GLU A 3 10.19 1.17 -15.25
CA GLU A 3 10.12 -0.07 -14.48
C GLU A 3 10.77 0.06 -13.10
N TYR A 4 11.80 0.91 -13.00
CA TYR A 4 12.48 1.31 -11.77
C TYR A 4 11.54 1.93 -10.72
N ASP A 5 10.69 2.88 -11.10
CA ASP A 5 9.69 3.48 -10.20
C ASP A 5 8.71 2.43 -9.65
N THR A 6 8.41 1.42 -10.45
CA THR A 6 7.45 0.37 -10.06
C THR A 6 8.06 -0.60 -9.06
N GLN A 7 9.32 -1.00 -9.25
CA GLN A 7 10.03 -1.86 -8.31
C GLN A 7 10.26 -1.16 -6.96
N HIS A 8 10.64 0.12 -6.97
CA HIS A 8 10.83 0.90 -5.75
C HIS A 8 9.51 1.02 -4.93
N ARG A 9 8.39 1.28 -5.63
CA ARG A 9 7.06 1.34 -5.00
C ARG A 9 6.62 0.01 -4.39
N ASN A 10 6.82 -1.09 -5.12
CA ASN A 10 6.50 -2.43 -4.62
C ASN A 10 7.31 -2.75 -3.34
N ALA A 11 8.60 -2.44 -3.35
CA ALA A 11 9.48 -2.65 -2.20
C ALA A 11 9.05 -1.80 -0.99
N ALA A 12 8.68 -0.53 -1.21
CA ALA A 12 8.21 0.36 -0.15
C ALA A 12 6.92 -0.15 0.50
N VAL A 13 5.92 -0.54 -0.29
CA VAL A 13 4.66 -1.12 0.22
C VAL A 13 4.92 -2.40 1.01
N LEU A 14 5.76 -3.30 0.49
CA LEU A 14 6.10 -4.55 1.16
C LEU A 14 6.83 -4.30 2.49
N ARG A 15 7.72 -3.31 2.53
CA ARG A 15 8.42 -2.91 3.76
C ARG A 15 7.43 -2.42 4.83
N VAL A 16 6.48 -1.58 4.47
CA VAL A 16 5.44 -1.08 5.39
C VAL A 16 4.59 -2.24 5.92
N LEU A 17 4.11 -3.13 5.04
CA LEU A 17 3.31 -4.28 5.44
C LEU A 17 4.05 -5.23 6.39
N ARG A 18 5.36 -5.45 6.17
CA ARG A 18 6.18 -6.31 7.04
C ARG A 18 6.51 -5.66 8.39
N ALA A 19 6.63 -4.33 8.43
CA ALA A 19 6.86 -3.59 9.67
C ALA A 19 5.59 -3.43 10.52
N ALA A 20 4.42 -3.62 9.92
CA ALA A 20 3.15 -3.48 10.61
C ALA A 20 2.93 -4.61 11.63
N ALA A 21 2.47 -4.26 12.83
CA ALA A 21 2.08 -5.24 13.86
C ALA A 21 0.75 -5.95 13.55
N GLY A 22 0.09 -5.62 12.43
CA GLY A 22 -1.20 -6.17 12.06
C GLY A 22 -1.75 -5.63 10.73
N PRO A 23 -3.01 -5.94 10.40
CA PRO A 23 -3.62 -5.55 9.14
C PRO A 23 -3.68 -4.03 8.95
N MET A 24 -3.27 -3.54 7.79
CA MET A 24 -3.25 -2.11 7.47
C MET A 24 -4.25 -1.74 6.38
N THR A 25 -4.83 -0.54 6.46
CA THR A 25 -5.65 0.00 5.37
C THR A 25 -4.77 0.56 4.26
N PRO A 26 -5.23 0.58 3.00
CA PRO A 26 -4.48 1.18 1.90
C PRO A 26 -4.08 2.64 2.19
N THR A 27 -4.96 3.42 2.81
CA THR A 27 -4.65 4.81 3.23
C THR A 27 -3.51 4.89 4.23
N ALA A 28 -3.42 3.95 5.18
CA ALA A 28 -2.34 3.92 6.16
C ALA A 28 -1.01 3.49 5.53
N ILE A 29 -1.04 2.54 4.60
CA ILE A 29 0.15 2.11 3.84
C ILE A 29 0.67 3.27 2.98
N ALA A 30 -0.24 3.92 2.27
CA ALA A 30 0.01 5.14 1.50
C ALA A 30 0.69 6.20 2.37
N ALA A 31 0.07 6.60 3.48
CA ALA A 31 0.62 7.64 4.36
C ALA A 31 2.09 7.38 4.77
N GLN A 32 2.51 6.11 4.93
CA GLN A 32 3.86 5.76 5.31
C GLN A 32 4.90 5.78 4.18
N ILE A 33 4.50 5.60 2.93
CA ILE A 33 5.44 5.59 1.80
C ILE A 33 5.66 7.00 1.20
N SER A 34 4.93 8.01 1.68
CA SER A 34 5.03 9.43 1.26
C SER A 34 5.03 9.64 -0.27
N GLU A 35 4.30 8.79 -0.99
CA GLU A 35 4.27 8.83 -2.45
C GLU A 35 3.27 9.89 -2.94
N PRO A 36 3.57 10.64 -4.03
CA PRO A 36 2.74 11.75 -4.51
C PRO A 36 1.34 11.33 -5.01
N TRP A 37 1.16 10.07 -5.42
CA TRP A 37 -0.14 9.52 -5.79
C TRP A 37 -0.93 9.01 -4.58
N CYS A 38 -0.29 8.91 -3.41
CA CYS A 38 -0.90 8.42 -2.19
C CYS A 38 -1.06 9.55 -1.13
N CYS A 39 -0.38 10.67 -1.35
CA CYS A 39 -0.48 11.90 -0.57
C CYS A 39 -0.90 13.06 -1.48
N TYR A 40 -2.21 13.34 -1.55
CA TYR A 40 -2.64 14.74 -1.62
C TYR A 40 -3.14 15.11 -0.22
N GLY A 41 -2.41 16.01 0.43
CA GLY A 41 -2.66 16.43 1.80
C GLY A 41 -4.06 17.01 2.00
N GLY A 42 -4.79 16.43 2.95
CA GLY A 42 -5.92 17.11 3.58
C GLY A 42 -7.34 16.72 3.10
N GLN A 43 -7.51 15.89 2.08
CA GLN A 43 -8.85 15.41 1.69
C GLN A 43 -9.13 14.00 2.23
N PRO A 44 -10.09 13.82 3.16
CA PRO A 44 -10.45 12.52 3.73
C PRO A 44 -11.13 11.57 2.73
N SER A 45 -11.43 12.05 1.51
CA SER A 45 -12.09 11.30 0.45
C SER A 45 -11.15 11.13 -0.76
N GLY A 46 -10.31 10.10 -0.71
CA GLY A 46 -9.68 9.59 -1.93
C GLY A 46 -8.17 9.64 -1.94
N ALA A 47 -7.53 8.89 -1.05
CA ALA A 47 -6.54 7.95 -1.59
C ALA A 47 -7.34 7.10 -2.58
N THR A 48 -7.30 7.42 -3.88
CA THR A 48 -7.99 6.60 -4.87
C THR A 48 -7.41 5.22 -4.64
N SER A 49 -8.22 4.28 -4.20
CA SER A 49 -7.80 2.93 -3.86
C SER A 49 -7.20 2.21 -5.08
N ALA A 50 -7.35 2.80 -6.28
CA ALA A 50 -6.94 2.26 -7.57
C ALA A 50 -5.42 2.00 -7.72
N PRO A 51 -4.47 2.92 -7.43
CA PRO A 51 -3.05 2.64 -7.65
C PRO A 51 -2.49 1.65 -6.62
N ILE A 52 -2.88 1.79 -5.35
CA ILE A 52 -2.36 0.92 -4.29
C ILE A 52 -2.92 -0.50 -4.36
N SER A 53 -4.17 -0.69 -4.79
CA SER A 53 -4.73 -2.03 -5.00
C SER A 53 -3.95 -2.82 -6.06
N ALA A 54 -3.43 -2.16 -7.10
CA ALA A 54 -2.58 -2.79 -8.09
C ALA A 54 -1.21 -3.18 -7.50
N VAL A 55 -0.62 -2.31 -6.67
CA VAL A 55 0.64 -2.60 -5.98
C VAL A 55 0.47 -3.77 -5.00
N LEU A 56 -0.59 -3.77 -4.19
CA LEU A 56 -0.92 -4.83 -3.24
C LEU A 56 -1.05 -6.19 -3.93
N LYS A 57 -1.71 -6.25 -5.10
CA LYS A 57 -1.78 -7.46 -5.93
C LYS A 57 -0.40 -7.90 -6.43
N ARG A 58 0.43 -6.97 -6.92
CA ARG A 58 1.79 -7.28 -7.44
C ARG A 58 2.73 -7.82 -6.37
N VAL A 59 2.64 -7.30 -5.14
CA VAL A 59 3.49 -7.74 -4.02
C VAL A 59 2.93 -8.97 -3.30
N GLY A 60 1.80 -9.52 -3.76
CA GLY A 60 1.17 -10.68 -3.14
C GLY A 60 0.58 -10.42 -1.75
N ALA A 61 0.23 -9.17 -1.42
CA ALA A 61 -0.39 -8.85 -0.14
C ALA A 61 -1.72 -9.60 0.02
N VAL A 62 -1.98 -10.12 1.21
CA VAL A 62 -3.20 -10.89 1.51
C VAL A 62 -4.25 -10.01 2.17
N LYS A 63 -5.53 -10.31 1.92
CA LYS A 63 -6.64 -9.58 2.57
C LYS A 63 -6.64 -9.91 4.07
N GLY A 64 -6.72 -8.87 4.89
CA GLY A 64 -6.83 -9.01 6.33
C GLY A 64 -8.24 -9.42 6.79
N PRO A 65 -8.41 -9.74 8.09
CA PRO A 65 -9.66 -10.19 8.67
C PRO A 65 -10.76 -9.11 8.67
N LYS A 66 -10.38 -7.83 8.55
CA LYS A 66 -11.32 -6.71 8.43
C LYS A 66 -11.42 -6.26 6.98
N PHE A 67 -12.63 -5.93 6.54
CA PHE A 67 -12.85 -5.39 5.20
C PHE A 67 -11.95 -4.18 4.94
N GLY A 68 -11.29 -4.16 3.78
CA GLY A 68 -10.40 -3.07 3.38
C GLY A 68 -9.04 -3.06 4.09
N THR A 69 -8.65 -4.13 4.80
CA THR A 69 -7.31 -4.28 5.39
C THR A 69 -6.45 -5.29 4.63
N TRP A 70 -5.14 -5.12 4.70
CA TRP A 70 -4.14 -5.92 4.01
C TRP A 70 -3.00 -6.31 4.95
N LEU A 71 -2.44 -7.48 4.70
CA LEU A 71 -1.33 -8.09 5.41
C LEU A 71 -0.19 -8.40 4.42
N PRO A 72 1.07 -8.54 4.90
CA PRO A 72 2.17 -8.95 4.05
C PRO A 72 1.88 -10.32 3.40
N PRO A 73 2.49 -10.63 2.24
CA PRO A 73 2.45 -11.97 1.67
C PRO A 73 2.92 -13.00 2.71
N ALA A 74 2.30 -14.18 2.70
CA ALA A 74 2.82 -15.33 3.45
C ALA A 74 4.26 -15.62 2.97
N ALA A 75 5.17 -15.76 3.93
CA ALA A 75 6.57 -16.06 3.67
C ALA A 75 6.76 -17.45 3.06
#